data_AF-W7S979-F1
#
_entry.id   AF-W7S979-F1
#
_cell.length_a   1.000
_cell.length_b   1.000
_cell.length_c   1.000
_cell.angle_alpha   90.00
_cell.angle_beta   90.00
_cell.angle_gamma   90.00
#
_symmetry.space_group_name_H-M   'P 1'
#
loop_
_entity.id
_entity.type
_entity.pdbx_description
1 polymer ?
#
loop_
_entity_poly.entity_id
_entity_poly.type
_entity_poly.pdbx_seq_one_letter_code
_entity_poly.pdbx_strand_id
1 'polypeptide(L)'
;MRSEINGKKGELIGVSGNADRVGTVGVPDKRIFDIITTGHNPRTLDSEVKILEDLSSSFSKDASGKVYLFSELPFCISCAGVIKQFKQRFPNIDVIIDHGPGGK
;
A
#
# COMPACT_ATOMS: atom_id res chain seq x y z
N MET A 1 0.66 -7.57 3.59
CA MET A 1 -0.65 -7.12 3.09
C MET A 1 -1.38 -8.30 2.48
N ARG A 2 -2.67 -8.44 2.77
CA ARG A 2 -3.53 -9.48 2.19
C ARG A 2 -4.65 -8.83 1.39
N SER A 3 -5.02 -9.40 0.25
CA SER A 3 -6.10 -8.90 -0.59
C SER A 3 -7.02 -10.04 -1.00
N GLU A 4 -8.32 -9.84 -0.90
CA GLU A 4 -9.35 -10.77 -1.37
C GLU A 4 -10.27 -9.99 -2.32
N ILE A 5 -10.01 -10.11 -3.62
CA ILE A 5 -10.67 -9.31 -4.66
C ILE A 5 -11.29 -10.26 -5.68
N ASN A 6 -12.58 -10.06 -6.01
CA ASN A 6 -13.34 -10.96 -6.90
C ASN A 6 -13.26 -12.45 -6.49
N GLY A 7 -13.22 -12.74 -5.19
CA GLY A 7 -13.08 -14.10 -4.66
C GLY A 7 -11.68 -14.72 -4.81
N LYS A 8 -10.70 -14.00 -5.37
CA LYS A 8 -9.29 -14.41 -5.41
C LYS A 8 -8.52 -13.80 -4.25
N LYS A 9 -7.85 -14.66 -3.48
CA LYS A 9 -6.97 -14.25 -2.39
C LYS A 9 -5.54 -14.07 -2.91
N GLY A 10 -4.88 -13.01 -2.47
CA GLY A 10 -3.49 -12.69 -2.76
C GLY A 10 -2.81 -12.15 -1.51
N GLU A 11 -1.50 -12.33 -1.41
CA GLU A 11 -0.68 -11.79 -0.33
C GLU A 11 0.51 -11.06 -0.96
N LEU A 12 0.74 -9.83 -0.49
CA LEU A 12 1.82 -8.96 -0.94
C LEU A 12 2.61 -8.50 0.28
N ILE A 13 3.93 -8.64 0.23
CA ILE A 13 4.82 -8.24 1.32
C ILE A 13 5.69 -7.10 0.80
N GLY A 14 5.61 -5.92 1.39
CA GLY A 14 6.54 -4.83 1.09
C GLY A 14 7.51 -4.63 2.24
N VAL A 15 8.74 -4.26 1.91
CA VAL A 15 9.81 -3.97 2.87
C VAL A 15 10.31 -2.54 2.65
N SER A 16 10.56 -1.81 3.74
CA SER A 16 10.86 -0.38 3.67
C SER A 16 12.34 -0.20 3.37
N GLY A 17 12.67 0.76 2.51
CA GLY A 17 14.02 0.97 1.99
C GLY A 17 14.25 0.33 0.60
N ASN A 18 15.49 0.39 0.11
CA ASN A 18 15.85 -0.09 -1.24
C ASN A 18 16.25 -1.58 -1.27
N ALA A 19 15.83 -2.36 -0.26
CA ALA A 19 16.18 -3.76 -0.16
C ALA A 19 15.21 -4.61 -0.99
N ASP A 20 15.63 -5.02 -2.18
CA ASP A 20 14.97 -6.07 -2.96
C ASP A 20 15.15 -7.41 -2.25
N ARG A 21 14.07 -7.89 -1.61
CA ARG A 21 14.02 -9.23 -1.04
C ARG A 21 13.14 -10.10 -1.94
N VAL A 22 13.60 -11.31 -2.23
CA VAL A 22 12.81 -12.31 -2.98
C VAL A 22 11.48 -12.52 -2.27
N GLY A 23 10.37 -12.33 -3.00
CA GLY A 23 9.01 -12.40 -2.45
C GLY A 23 8.46 -11.09 -1.89
N THR A 24 9.16 -9.96 -2.10
CA THR A 24 8.66 -8.63 -1.72
C THR A 24 8.36 -7.74 -2.92
N VAL A 25 7.45 -6.80 -2.72
CA VAL A 25 7.10 -5.80 -3.73
C VAL A 25 8.28 -4.84 -3.91
N GLY A 26 8.89 -4.85 -5.10
CA GLY A 26 10.00 -3.98 -5.47
C GLY A 26 9.60 -2.51 -5.56
N VAL A 27 10.55 -1.62 -5.84
CA VAL A 27 10.24 -0.21 -6.13
C VAL A 27 9.44 -0.15 -7.43
N PRO A 28 8.21 0.39 -7.43
CA PRO A 28 7.41 0.47 -8.65
C PRO A 28 8.01 1.52 -9.59
N ASP A 29 8.26 1.15 -10.85
CA ASP A 29 8.68 2.07 -11.92
C ASP A 29 7.59 3.11 -12.26
N LYS A 30 6.32 2.75 -12.03
CA LYS A 30 5.17 3.58 -12.42
C LYS A 30 4.40 4.00 -11.18
N ARG A 31 4.46 5.30 -10.85
CA ARG A 31 3.69 5.89 -9.75
C ARG A 31 2.30 6.31 -10.22
N ILE A 32 1.26 5.81 -9.57
CA ILE A 32 -0.15 6.06 -9.83
C ILE A 32 -0.70 7.11 -8.85
N PHE A 33 -0.16 7.18 -7.63
CA PHE A 33 -0.63 8.09 -6.58
C PHE A 33 0.36 9.21 -6.27
N ASP A 34 -0.19 10.36 -5.89
CA ASP A 34 0.60 11.49 -5.39
C ASP A 34 1.02 11.25 -3.93
N ILE A 35 2.32 11.24 -3.69
CA ILE A 35 2.90 10.97 -2.37
C ILE A 35 3.22 12.31 -1.72
N ILE A 36 2.66 12.58 -0.55
CA ILE A 36 2.96 13.81 0.20
C ILE A 36 4.34 13.67 0.84
N THR A 37 5.35 14.33 0.31
CA THR A 37 6.69 14.39 0.92
C THR A 37 6.67 15.37 2.10
N THR A 38 6.56 14.84 3.33
CA THR A 38 6.81 15.62 4.55
C THR A 38 8.28 15.44 4.96
N GLY A 39 9.10 16.47 4.70
CA GLY A 39 10.50 16.57 5.14
C GLY A 39 11.56 16.05 4.16
N HIS A 40 12.81 15.89 4.66
CA HIS A 40 13.99 15.43 3.90
C HIS A 40 14.08 13.92 3.67
N ASN A 41 13.15 13.12 4.22
CA ASN A 41 13.10 11.70 3.95
C ASN A 41 12.16 11.47 2.76
N PRO A 42 12.67 11.04 1.59
CA PRO A 42 11.80 10.64 0.49
C PRO A 42 11.02 9.40 0.92
N ARG A 43 9.82 9.61 1.48
CA ARG A 43 8.84 8.56 1.82
C ARG A 43 8.30 7.80 0.61
N THR A 44 8.90 8.06 -0.54
CA THR A 44 8.69 7.37 -1.80
C THR A 44 9.25 5.95 -1.81
N LEU A 45 10.08 5.59 -0.82
CA LEU A 45 10.65 4.26 -0.59
C LEU A 45 9.96 3.49 0.54
N ASP A 46 8.94 4.06 1.18
CA ASP A 46 8.17 3.34 2.20
C ASP A 46 7.47 2.13 1.58
N SER A 47 7.48 1.01 2.30
CA SER A 47 6.88 -0.26 1.85
C SER A 47 5.44 -0.09 1.43
N GLU A 48 4.71 0.72 2.18
CA GLU A 48 3.27 0.90 2.07
C GLU A 48 2.91 1.55 0.73
N VAL A 49 3.73 2.50 0.28
CA VAL A 49 3.59 3.13 -1.04
C VAL A 49 3.86 2.11 -2.14
N LYS A 50 4.95 1.33 -2.04
CA LYS A 50 5.29 0.31 -3.04
C LYS A 50 4.18 -0.73 -3.20
N ILE A 51 3.64 -1.22 -2.09
CA ILE A 51 2.58 -2.23 -2.12
C ILE A 51 1.29 -1.66 -2.71
N LEU A 52 0.88 -0.44 -2.31
CA LEU A 52 -0.35 0.18 -2.80
C LEU A 52 -0.29 0.49 -4.31
N GLU A 53 0.88 0.92 -4.78
CA GLU A 53 1.19 1.14 -6.19
C GLU A 53 1.07 -0.16 -7.01
N ASP A 54 1.76 -1.21 -6.56
CA ASP A 54 1.74 -2.52 -7.21
C ASP A 54 0.32 -3.10 -7.25
N LEU A 55 -0.42 -3.05 -6.13
CA LEU A 55 -1.84 -3.42 -6.08
C LEU A 55 -2.64 -2.67 -7.13
N SER A 56 -2.47 -1.35 -7.21
CA SER A 56 -3.25 -0.51 -8.12
C SER A 56 -2.93 -0.77 -9.59
N SER A 57 -1.75 -1.31 -9.87
CA SER A 57 -1.37 -1.81 -11.18
C SER A 57 -1.92 -3.22 -11.44
N SER A 58 -1.98 -4.06 -10.41
CA SER A 58 -2.47 -5.45 -10.49
C SER A 58 -4.00 -5.57 -10.59
N PHE A 59 -4.75 -4.57 -10.09
CA PHE A 59 -6.22 -4.60 -10.06
C PHE A 59 -6.87 -3.53 -10.96
N SER A 60 -7.97 -3.89 -11.62
CA SER A 60 -8.80 -2.95 -12.39
C SER A 60 -9.67 -2.09 -11.48
N LYS A 61 -9.99 -0.86 -11.91
CA LYS A 61 -10.79 0.12 -11.12
C LYS A 61 -12.16 -0.41 -10.69
N ASP A 62 -12.74 -1.31 -11.48
CA ASP A 62 -14.02 -1.96 -11.21
C ASP A 62 -13.91 -3.17 -10.26
N ALA A 63 -12.71 -3.49 -9.78
CA ALA A 63 -12.49 -4.55 -8.81
C ALA A 63 -13.26 -4.28 -7.52
N SER A 64 -13.88 -5.33 -6.96
CA SER A 64 -14.58 -5.30 -5.68
C SER A 64 -14.01 -6.36 -4.76
N GLY A 65 -13.96 -6.05 -3.46
CA GLY A 65 -13.41 -6.98 -2.48
C GLY A 65 -12.92 -6.31 -1.21
N LYS A 66 -12.05 -7.01 -0.48
CA LYS A 66 -11.48 -6.54 0.77
C LYS A 66 -9.96 -6.60 0.74
N VAL A 67 -9.33 -5.59 1.27
CA VAL A 67 -7.88 -5.46 1.31
C VAL A 67 -7.47 -5.17 2.74
N TYR A 68 -6.63 -6.03 3.29
CA TYR A 68 -6.07 -5.95 4.64
C TYR A 68 -4.63 -5.47 4.57
N LEU A 69 -4.45 -4.19 4.91
CA LEU A 69 -3.16 -3.55 5.01
C LEU A 69 -2.73 -3.57 6.48
N PHE A 70 -1.81 -4.47 6.82
CA PHE A 70 -1.15 -4.50 8.13
C PHE A 70 0.25 -3.92 8.01
N SER A 71 0.59 -2.97 8.88
CA SER A 71 1.95 -2.43 9.02
C SER A 71 2.43 -2.62 10.46
N GLU A 72 3.68 -2.99 10.67
CA GLU A 72 4.24 -3.11 12.03
C GLU A 72 4.38 -1.74 12.71
N LEU A 73 4.44 -0.67 11.92
CA LEU A 73 4.60 0.71 12.36
C LEU A 73 3.35 1.54 12.04
N PRO A 74 3.09 2.63 12.78
CA PRO A 74 1.98 3.53 12.49
C PRO A 74 2.17 4.18 11.12
N PHE A 75 1.12 4.15 10.30
CA PHE A 75 1.10 4.77 8.98
C PHE A 75 1.38 6.27 9.10
N CYS A 76 2.37 6.74 8.35
CA CYS A 76 2.68 8.16 8.29
C CYS A 76 1.62 8.93 7.47
N ILE A 77 1.59 10.26 7.63
CA ILE A 77 0.61 11.15 6.98
C ILE A 77 0.60 10.99 5.45
N SER A 78 1.77 10.72 4.86
CA SER A 78 1.89 10.48 3.43
C SER A 78 1.17 9.20 2.98
N CYS A 79 1.30 8.11 3.74
CA CYS A 79 0.64 6.84 3.45
C CYS A 79 -0.87 6.94 3.65
N ALA A 80 -1.34 7.71 4.63
CA ALA A 80 -2.76 8.03 4.77
C ALA A 80 -3.33 8.74 3.53
N GLY A 81 -2.54 9.65 2.91
CA GLY A 81 -2.91 10.32 1.66
C GLY A 81 -3.06 9.35 0.48
N VAL A 82 -2.14 8.40 0.33
CA VAL A 82 -2.19 7.37 -0.73
C VAL A 82 -3.38 6.44 -0.51
N ILE A 83 -3.62 5.98 0.71
CA ILE A 83 -4.76 5.10 1.03
C ILE A 83 -6.09 5.80 0.71
N LYS A 84 -6.20 7.09 0.99
CA LYS A 84 -7.39 7.87 0.63
C LYS A 84 -7.60 7.92 -0.88
N GLN A 85 -6.54 8.16 -1.66
CA GLN A 85 -6.60 8.14 -3.13
C GLN A 85 -6.98 6.75 -3.66
N PHE A 86 -6.45 5.69 -3.06
CA PHE A 86 -6.83 4.32 -3.39
C PHE A 86 -8.32 4.07 -3.15
N LYS A 87 -8.84 4.42 -1.97
CA LYS A 87 -10.27 4.29 -1.64
C LYS A 87 -11.16 5.09 -2.61
N GLN A 88 -10.72 6.27 -3.04
CA GLN A 88 -11.44 7.07 -4.04
C GLN A 88 -11.44 6.42 -5.42
N ARG A 89 -10.34 5.77 -5.80
CA ARG A 89 -10.20 5.10 -7.11
C ARG A 89 -10.94 3.76 -7.16
N PHE A 90 -11.01 3.05 -6.03
CA PHE A 90 -11.65 1.75 -5.88
C PHE A 90 -12.73 1.80 -4.79
N PRO A 91 -13.88 2.44 -5.05
CA PRO A 91 -14.94 2.56 -4.05
C PRO A 91 -15.57 1.22 -3.67
N ASN A 92 -15.43 0.20 -4.52
CA ASN A 92 -15.92 -1.16 -4.27
C ASN A 92 -14.95 -2.04 -3.46
N ILE A 93 -13.77 -1.50 -3.09
CA ILE A 93 -12.77 -2.23 -2.30
C ILE A 93 -12.76 -1.69 -0.87
N ASP A 94 -13.09 -2.54 0.09
CA ASP A 94 -12.95 -2.26 1.52
C ASP A 94 -11.48 -2.37 1.93
N VAL A 95 -10.82 -1.24 2.15
CA VAL A 95 -9.45 -1.22 2.69
C VAL A 95 -9.49 -1.12 4.21
N ILE A 96 -9.15 -2.25 4.84
CA ILE A 96 -9.00 -2.44 6.28
C ILE A 96 -7.53 -2.20 6.62
N ILE A 97 -7.30 -1.16 7.42
CA ILE A 97 -5.97 -0.70 7.78
C ILE A 97 -5.76 -1.07 9.25
N ASP A 98 -4.70 -1.80 9.52
CA ASP A 98 -4.32 -2.21 10.85
C ASP A 98 -2.82 -1.93 11.03
N HIS A 99 -2.42 -1.50 12.22
CA HIS A 99 -1.02 -1.23 12.49
C HIS A 99 -0.63 -1.74 13.87
N GLY A 100 0.62 -2.16 14.00
CA GLY A 100 1.21 -2.53 15.28
C GLY A 100 1.15 -1.37 16.29
N PRO A 101 1.30 -1.67 17.59
CA PRO A 101 1.45 -0.66 18.62
C PRO A 101 2.79 0.03 18.38
N GLY A 102 2.76 1.10 17.56
CA GLY A 102 3.92 1.94 17.31
C GLY A 102 4.57 2.29 18.63
N GLY A 103 5.81 1.84 18.81
CA GLY A 103 6.54 1.99 20.07
C GLY A 103 6.42 3.43 20.57
N LYS A 104 5.89 3.55 21.79
CA LYS A 104 5.90 4.78 22.58
C LYS A 104 7.32 5.28 22.80
#